data_AF-A0A4Z0BAU5-F1
#
_entry.id   AF-A0A4Z0BAU5-F1
#
_cell.length_a   1.000
_cell.length_b   1.000
_cell.length_c   1.000
_cell.angle_alpha   90.00
_cell.angle_beta   90.00
_cell.angle_gamma   90.00
#
_symmetry.space_group_name_H-M   'P 1'
#
loop_
_entity.id
_entity.type
_entity.pdbx_description
1 polymer ?
#
loop_
_entity_poly.entity_id
_entity_poly.type
_entity_poly.pdbx_seq_one_letter_code
_entity_poly.pdbx_strand_id
1 'polypeptide(L)'
;MLVKSAARAHMNRSPVPEPHADFKTLTKVELHGLADELLACDTAAVERCVNFVLADTKGLWHGRARALMCRRLKHCDLGRTHRTALVDCITQRLRLGLFSEQFKDQLRLAMHLDLEKTLLACRQIAQSDKPYVRRYAQWALSLHAPEDMS
;
A
#
# COMPACT_ATOMS: atom_id res chain seq x y z
N MET A 1 33.02 46.98 -14.82
CA MET A 1 32.92 46.71 -13.36
C MET A 1 32.03 45.50 -13.16
N LEU A 2 32.61 44.40 -12.69
CA LEU A 2 32.00 43.06 -12.61
C LEU A 2 30.93 42.99 -11.51
N VAL A 3 29.78 42.44 -11.85
CA VAL A 3 28.77 41.93 -10.92
C VAL A 3 29.25 40.57 -10.40
N LYS A 4 29.42 40.43 -9.07
CA LYS A 4 29.81 39.17 -8.43
C LYS A 4 28.62 38.22 -8.39
N SER A 5 28.69 37.16 -9.20
CA SER A 5 27.83 35.97 -9.08
C SER A 5 28.11 35.24 -7.76
N ALA A 6 27.08 35.11 -6.92
CA ALA A 6 27.12 34.22 -5.76
C ALA A 6 26.88 32.78 -6.25
N ALA A 7 27.94 31.97 -6.16
CA ALA A 7 27.87 30.53 -6.37
C ALA A 7 26.92 29.89 -5.34
N ARG A 8 25.82 29.29 -5.81
CA ARG A 8 24.97 28.42 -4.99
C ARG A 8 25.73 27.12 -4.77
N ALA A 9 26.14 26.89 -3.52
CA ALA A 9 26.75 25.65 -3.07
C ALA A 9 25.89 24.44 -3.48
N HIS A 10 26.50 23.54 -4.25
CA HIS A 10 26.02 22.19 -4.48
C HIS A 10 26.03 21.46 -3.12
N MET A 11 24.89 21.41 -2.46
CA MET A 11 24.70 20.51 -1.32
C MET A 11 24.62 19.09 -1.85
N ASN A 12 25.76 18.41 -1.80
CA ASN A 12 25.91 16.99 -2.00
C ASN A 12 25.17 16.27 -0.85
N ARG A 13 23.87 16.04 -1.01
CA ARG A 13 23.12 15.14 -0.12
C ARG A 13 23.50 13.72 -0.54
N SER A 14 24.31 13.05 0.28
CA SER A 14 24.43 11.60 0.22
C SER A 14 23.03 10.98 0.13
N PRO A 15 22.78 10.02 -0.77
CA PRO A 15 21.46 9.42 -0.88
C PRO A 15 21.19 8.69 0.43
N VAL A 16 20.24 9.20 1.21
CA VAL A 16 19.59 8.37 2.23
C VAL A 16 19.05 7.17 1.46
N PRO A 17 19.51 5.94 1.72
CA PRO A 17 18.95 4.78 1.04
C PRO A 17 17.45 4.85 1.28
N GLU A 18 16.66 4.92 0.20
CA GLU A 18 15.21 4.83 0.34
C GLU A 18 14.94 3.62 1.22
N PRO A 19 14.11 3.71 2.28
CA PRO A 19 13.96 2.69 3.33
C PRO A 19 13.42 1.32 2.84
N HIS A 20 13.39 1.13 1.53
CA HIS A 20 12.77 0.06 0.78
C HIS A 20 13.63 -0.43 -0.39
N ALA A 21 14.88 0.05 -0.55
CA ALA A 21 15.79 -0.46 -1.58
C ALA A 21 16.00 -1.98 -1.43
N ASP A 22 16.11 -2.45 -0.19
CA ASP A 22 16.34 -3.86 0.16
C ASP A 22 15.20 -4.77 -0.31
N PHE A 23 13.98 -4.27 -0.39
CA PHE A 23 12.84 -5.05 -0.86
C PHE A 23 12.85 -5.29 -2.36
N LYS A 24 13.54 -4.45 -3.15
CA LYS A 24 13.58 -4.59 -4.62
C LYS A 24 14.34 -5.83 -5.07
N THR A 25 15.23 -6.34 -4.22
CA THR A 25 16.09 -7.50 -4.52
C THR A 25 15.56 -8.81 -3.95
N LEU A 26 14.46 -8.80 -3.20
CA LEU A 26 13.91 -10.02 -2.60
C LEU A 26 13.36 -10.97 -3.67
N THR A 27 13.79 -12.22 -3.57
CA THR A 27 13.31 -13.33 -4.37
C THR A 27 11.92 -13.77 -3.92
N LYS A 28 11.25 -14.59 -4.76
CA LYS A 28 9.97 -15.22 -4.40
C LYS A 28 10.03 -15.98 -3.08
N VAL A 29 11.13 -16.70 -2.81
CA VAL A 29 11.28 -17.53 -1.60
C VAL A 29 11.35 -16.64 -0.37
N GLU A 30 12.16 -15.58 -0.42
CA GLU A 30 12.29 -14.62 0.69
C GLU A 30 10.99 -13.88 0.96
N LEU A 31 10.26 -13.48 -0.09
CA LEU A 31 8.95 -12.84 0.06
C LEU A 31 7.90 -13.78 0.68
N HIS A 32 7.98 -15.08 0.37
CA HIS A 32 7.10 -16.07 0.98
C HIS A 32 7.45 -16.28 2.45
N GLY A 33 8.74 -16.43 2.77
CA GLY A 33 9.24 -16.56 4.13
C GLY A 33 8.84 -15.36 4.99
N LEU A 34 9.05 -14.14 4.50
CA LEU A 34 8.63 -12.92 5.18
C LEU A 34 7.13 -12.91 5.47
N ALA A 35 6.30 -13.35 4.52
CA ALA A 35 4.88 -13.45 4.76
C ALA A 35 4.54 -14.55 5.79
N ASP A 36 5.27 -15.68 5.82
CA ASP A 36 5.00 -16.83 6.69
C ASP A 36 5.29 -16.50 8.16
N GLU A 37 6.26 -15.62 8.43
CA GLU A 37 6.54 -15.12 9.77
C GLU A 37 5.32 -14.42 10.42
N LEU A 38 4.40 -13.85 9.62
CA LEU A 38 3.15 -13.28 10.13
C LEU A 38 2.24 -14.32 10.81
N LEU A 39 2.41 -15.62 10.52
CA LEU A 39 1.64 -16.67 11.18
C LEU A 39 1.98 -16.82 12.66
N ALA A 40 3.19 -16.39 13.06
CA ALA A 40 3.61 -16.37 14.46
C ALA A 40 3.25 -15.05 15.17
N CYS A 41 2.67 -14.08 14.47
CA CYS A 41 2.39 -12.72 14.98
C CYS A 41 3.61 -12.03 15.62
N ASP A 42 4.82 -12.35 15.15
CA ASP A 42 6.04 -11.68 15.60
C ASP A 42 6.00 -10.19 15.24
N THR A 43 6.29 -9.32 16.21
CA THR A 43 6.16 -7.86 16.05
C THR A 43 7.13 -7.34 15.00
N ALA A 44 8.36 -7.87 14.93
CA ALA A 44 9.34 -7.48 13.93
C ALA A 44 8.91 -7.91 12.52
N ALA A 45 8.36 -9.12 12.38
CA ALA A 45 7.77 -9.58 11.13
C ALA A 45 6.59 -8.72 10.67
N VAL A 46 5.70 -8.32 11.59
CA VAL A 46 4.61 -7.39 11.30
C VAL A 46 5.16 -6.06 10.76
N GLU A 47 6.12 -5.46 11.45
CA GLU A 47 6.72 -4.18 11.02
C GLU A 47 7.35 -4.28 9.62
N ARG A 48 8.14 -5.34 9.37
CA ARG A 48 8.73 -5.56 8.04
C ARG A 48 7.69 -5.76 6.95
N CYS A 49 6.63 -6.52 7.21
CA CYS A 49 5.55 -6.73 6.25
C CYS A 49 4.75 -5.45 5.99
N VAL A 50 4.49 -4.63 7.03
CA VAL A 50 3.88 -3.31 6.87
C VAL A 50 4.75 -2.45 5.96
N ASN A 51 6.05 -2.36 6.25
CA ASN A 51 7.01 -1.59 5.45
C ASN A 51 7.07 -2.08 3.99
N PHE A 52 7.02 -3.40 3.75
CA PHE A 52 6.95 -3.96 2.40
C PHE A 52 5.66 -3.54 1.68
N VAL A 53 4.50 -3.60 2.35
CA VAL A 53 3.23 -3.17 1.77
C VAL A 53 3.24 -1.67 1.47
N LEU A 54 3.85 -0.84 2.30
CA LEU A 54 3.95 0.61 2.08
C LEU A 54 4.93 0.98 0.95
N ALA A 55 6.01 0.22 0.78
CA ALA A 55 7.04 0.47 -0.23
C ALA A 55 6.51 0.43 -1.68
N ASP A 56 6.98 1.30 -2.58
CA ASP A 56 6.70 1.19 -4.03
C ASP A 56 7.76 0.32 -4.74
N THR A 57 7.54 -1.00 -4.71
CA THR A 57 8.43 -2.00 -5.32
C THR A 57 7.67 -2.80 -6.37
N LYS A 58 8.33 -3.03 -7.53
CA LYS A 58 7.74 -3.59 -8.76
C LYS A 58 8.47 -4.84 -9.25
N GLY A 59 9.04 -5.63 -8.35
CA GLY A 59 9.69 -6.89 -8.71
C GLY A 59 8.70 -7.99 -9.09
N LEU A 60 9.20 -9.02 -9.77
CA LEU A 60 8.43 -10.22 -10.08
C LEU A 60 7.87 -10.80 -8.78
N TRP A 61 6.58 -11.15 -8.78
CA TRP A 61 5.87 -11.70 -7.61
C TRP A 61 5.54 -10.70 -6.48
N HIS A 62 6.00 -9.44 -6.52
CA HIS A 62 5.72 -8.47 -5.44
C HIS A 62 4.23 -8.19 -5.24
N GLY A 63 3.45 -8.11 -6.32
CA GLY A 63 1.99 -7.95 -6.22
C GLY A 63 1.32 -9.13 -5.50
N ARG A 64 1.80 -10.35 -5.74
CA ARG A 64 1.34 -11.57 -5.05
C ARG A 64 1.79 -11.61 -3.59
N ALA A 65 3.02 -11.19 -3.31
CA ALA A 65 3.54 -11.05 -1.95
C ALA A 65 2.69 -10.07 -1.13
N ARG A 66 2.40 -8.87 -1.66
CA ARG A 66 1.52 -7.89 -0.99
C ARG A 66 0.14 -8.48 -0.72
N ALA A 67 -0.44 -9.19 -1.68
CA ALA A 67 -1.74 -9.83 -1.50
C ALA A 67 -1.71 -10.93 -0.42
N LEU A 68 -0.65 -11.74 -0.37
CA LEU A 68 -0.46 -12.73 0.69
C LEU A 68 -0.29 -12.09 2.06
N MET A 69 0.57 -11.09 2.18
CA MET A 69 0.78 -10.34 3.42
C MET A 69 -0.51 -9.66 3.88
N CYS A 70 -1.28 -9.04 2.98
CA CYS A 70 -2.54 -8.39 3.35
C CYS A 70 -3.58 -9.38 3.89
N ARG A 71 -3.64 -10.60 3.35
CA ARG A 71 -4.51 -11.67 3.86
C ARG A 71 -4.13 -12.10 5.28
N ARG A 72 -2.86 -11.96 5.67
CA ARG A 72 -2.34 -12.34 6.99
C ARG A 72 -2.36 -11.19 7.99
N LEU A 73 -1.98 -9.99 7.56
CA LEU A 73 -1.95 -8.76 8.38
C LEU A 73 -3.30 -8.44 9.03
N LYS A 74 -4.43 -8.84 8.43
CA LYS A 74 -5.76 -8.67 9.04
C LYS A 74 -5.94 -9.46 10.36
N HIS A 75 -5.07 -10.43 10.63
CA HIS A 75 -5.07 -11.23 11.86
C HIS A 75 -4.03 -10.77 12.88
N CYS A 76 -3.18 -9.80 12.52
CA CYS A 76 -2.17 -9.25 13.41
C CYS A 76 -2.74 -8.06 14.19
N ASP A 77 -2.25 -7.85 15.42
CA ASP A 77 -2.53 -6.62 16.15
C ASP A 77 -1.71 -5.47 15.54
N LEU A 78 -2.41 -4.50 14.95
CA LEU A 78 -1.80 -3.36 14.28
C LEU A 78 -2.12 -2.09 15.06
N GLY A 79 -1.07 -1.43 15.56
CA GLY A 79 -1.20 -0.11 16.16
C GLY A 79 -1.79 0.93 15.20
N ARG A 80 -2.39 1.98 15.76
CA ARG A 80 -3.09 3.05 15.02
C ARG A 80 -2.25 3.65 13.88
N THR A 81 -0.95 3.83 14.09
CA THR A 81 0.00 4.36 13.10
C THR A 81 0.07 3.47 11.86
N HIS A 82 0.27 2.16 12.03
CA HIS A 82 0.34 1.21 10.91
C HIS A 82 -0.99 1.11 10.17
N ARG A 83 -2.11 1.06 10.91
CA ARG A 83 -3.45 1.03 10.32
C ARG A 83 -3.69 2.23 9.41
N THR A 84 -3.39 3.41 9.92
CA THR A 84 -3.56 4.69 9.20
C THR A 84 -2.69 4.72 7.95
N ALA A 85 -1.39 4.39 8.07
CA ALA A 85 -0.45 4.39 6.95
C ALA A 85 -0.86 3.41 5.85
N LEU A 86 -1.32 2.20 6.21
CA LEU A 86 -1.80 1.20 5.25
C LEU A 86 -3.04 1.68 4.51
N VAL A 87 -4.05 2.18 5.23
CA VAL A 87 -5.30 2.68 4.62
C VAL A 87 -5.00 3.84 3.66
N ASP A 88 -4.17 4.80 4.08
CA ASP A 88 -3.80 5.94 3.24
C ASP A 88 -3.02 5.51 2.01
N CYS A 89 -2.03 4.62 2.17
CA CYS A 89 -1.25 4.08 1.07
C CYS A 89 -2.14 3.35 0.03
N ILE A 90 -3.02 2.46 0.50
CA ILE A 90 -3.88 1.64 -0.36
C ILE A 90 -4.90 2.53 -1.08
N THR A 91 -5.58 3.42 -0.38
CA THR A 91 -6.53 4.34 -1.02
C THR A 91 -5.83 5.31 -1.98
N GLN A 92 -4.60 5.75 -1.70
CA GLN A 92 -3.81 6.52 -2.66
C GLN A 92 -3.53 5.74 -3.94
N ARG A 93 -3.04 4.50 -3.81
CA ARG A 93 -2.72 3.66 -4.96
C ARG A 93 -3.94 3.43 -5.83
N LEU A 94 -5.10 3.19 -5.21
CA LEU A 94 -6.37 3.07 -5.93
C LEU A 94 -6.65 4.35 -6.73
N ARG A 95 -6.65 5.51 -6.07
CA ARG A 95 -6.92 6.82 -6.68
C ARG A 95 -5.99 7.13 -7.86
N LEU A 96 -4.69 6.85 -7.70
CA LEU A 96 -3.70 7.11 -8.74
C LEU A 96 -3.72 6.07 -9.87
N GLY A 97 -4.32 4.89 -9.64
CA GLY A 97 -4.25 3.76 -10.56
C GLY A 97 -2.91 3.00 -10.50
N LEU A 98 -2.18 3.12 -9.39
CA LEU A 98 -0.86 2.52 -9.19
C LEU A 98 -1.00 1.16 -8.49
N PHE A 99 -1.64 0.21 -9.15
CA PHE A 99 -1.87 -1.12 -8.60
C PHE A 99 -1.90 -2.24 -9.65
N SER A 100 -1.73 -3.48 -9.19
CA SER A 100 -1.81 -4.70 -10.02
C SER A 100 -3.15 -5.42 -9.84
N GLU A 101 -3.40 -6.47 -10.62
CA GLU A 101 -4.64 -7.24 -10.53
C GLU A 101 -4.92 -7.86 -9.15
N GLN A 102 -3.87 -8.13 -8.36
CA GLN A 102 -4.00 -8.72 -7.01
C GLN A 102 -4.39 -7.68 -5.94
N PHE A 103 -4.69 -6.44 -6.34
CA PHE A 103 -4.92 -5.32 -5.43
C PHE A 103 -6.21 -5.44 -4.59
N LYS A 104 -7.15 -6.30 -4.97
CA LYS A 104 -8.37 -6.55 -4.18
C LYS A 104 -8.07 -7.00 -2.75
N ASP A 105 -6.99 -7.75 -2.52
CA ASP A 105 -6.61 -8.17 -1.17
C ASP A 105 -6.07 -7.00 -0.32
N GLN A 106 -5.41 -6.02 -0.94
CA GLN A 106 -5.05 -4.77 -0.28
C GLN A 106 -6.31 -3.98 0.10
N LEU A 107 -7.28 -3.85 -0.81
CA LEU A 107 -8.55 -3.16 -0.49
C LEU A 107 -9.33 -3.85 0.63
N ARG A 108 -9.38 -5.19 0.65
CA ARG A 108 -9.98 -5.93 1.76
C ARG A 108 -9.31 -5.64 3.09
N LEU A 109 -7.97 -5.58 3.10
CA LEU A 109 -7.24 -5.16 4.30
C LEU A 109 -7.64 -3.74 4.70
N ALA A 110 -7.63 -2.77 3.78
CA ALA A 110 -8.01 -1.39 4.09
C ALA A 110 -9.42 -1.30 4.70
N MET A 111 -10.41 -1.99 4.12
CA MET A 111 -11.77 -2.05 4.68
C MET A 111 -11.83 -2.71 6.06
N HIS A 112 -11.01 -3.74 6.31
CA HIS A 112 -10.90 -4.36 7.62
C HIS A 112 -10.26 -3.43 8.67
N LEU A 113 -9.29 -2.62 8.26
CA LEU A 113 -8.58 -1.69 9.15
C LEU A 113 -9.37 -0.41 9.43
N ASP A 114 -10.09 0.10 8.44
CA ASP A 114 -10.93 1.29 8.57
C ASP A 114 -11.98 1.29 7.46
N LEU A 115 -13.14 0.70 7.75
CA LEU A 115 -14.22 0.56 6.78
C LEU A 115 -14.76 1.91 6.34
N GLU A 116 -15.05 2.80 7.29
CA GLU A 116 -15.68 4.09 7.02
C GLU A 116 -14.79 4.95 6.12
N LYS A 117 -13.51 5.12 6.48
CA LYS A 117 -12.54 5.90 5.71
C LYS A 117 -12.33 5.29 4.33
N THR A 118 -12.25 3.97 4.23
CA THR A 118 -12.05 3.29 2.94
C THR A 118 -13.25 3.46 2.02
N LEU A 119 -14.48 3.30 2.52
CA LEU A 119 -15.69 3.50 1.73
C LEU A 119 -15.87 4.97 1.30
N LEU A 120 -15.52 5.92 2.17
CA LEU A 120 -15.52 7.35 1.83
C LEU A 120 -14.58 7.64 0.66
N ALA A 121 -13.35 7.13 0.71
CA ALA A 121 -12.40 7.26 -0.40
C ALA A 121 -12.94 6.58 -1.67
N CYS A 122 -13.51 5.37 -1.57
CA CYS A 122 -14.06 4.67 -2.72
C CYS A 122 -15.23 5.43 -3.38
N ARG A 123 -16.10 6.09 -2.62
CA ARG A 123 -17.18 6.93 -3.18
C ARG A 123 -16.64 8.07 -4.05
N GLN A 124 -15.57 8.73 -3.61
CA GLN A 124 -14.91 9.77 -4.39
C GLN A 124 -14.24 9.18 -5.64
N ILE A 125 -13.52 8.06 -5.48
CA ILE A 125 -12.78 7.41 -6.56
C ILE A 125 -13.72 6.76 -7.60
N ALA A 126 -14.94 6.39 -7.23
CA ALA A 126 -15.95 5.88 -8.15
C ALA A 126 -16.35 6.91 -9.24
N GLN A 127 -16.04 8.20 -9.02
CA GLN A 127 -16.21 9.25 -10.02
C GLN A 127 -14.97 9.43 -10.92
N SER A 128 -13.92 8.61 -10.75
CA SER A 128 -12.72 8.70 -11.58
C SER A 128 -13.04 8.43 -13.04
N ASP A 129 -12.45 9.25 -13.88
CA ASP A 129 -12.36 9.19 -15.32
C ASP A 129 -11.60 7.95 -15.82
N LYS A 130 -10.76 7.31 -14.98
CA LYS A 130 -10.08 6.03 -15.29
C LYS A 130 -11.03 4.84 -15.07
N PRO A 131 -11.47 4.10 -16.11
CA PRO A 131 -12.47 3.04 -15.94
C PRO A 131 -12.02 1.90 -15.02
N TYR A 132 -10.74 1.52 -15.05
CA TYR A 132 -10.24 0.45 -14.20
C TYR A 132 -10.19 0.83 -12.72
N VAL A 133 -9.85 2.08 -12.39
CA VAL A 133 -9.88 2.62 -11.03
C VAL A 133 -11.32 2.63 -10.51
N ARG A 134 -12.23 3.17 -11.32
CA ARG A 134 -13.67 3.22 -11.01
C ARG A 134 -14.25 1.83 -10.73
N ARG A 135 -13.93 0.83 -11.56
CA ARG A 135 -14.38 -0.56 -11.34
C ARG A 135 -13.93 -1.13 -10.00
N TYR A 136 -12.70 -0.85 -9.56
CA TYR A 136 -12.21 -1.33 -8.27
C TYR A 136 -12.89 -0.62 -7.10
N ALA A 137 -13.11 0.70 -7.20
CA ALA A 137 -13.85 1.46 -6.19
C ALA A 137 -15.31 0.98 -6.09
N GLN A 138 -15.99 0.80 -7.22
CA GLN A 138 -17.36 0.27 -7.27
C GLN A 138 -17.45 -1.15 -6.71
N TRP A 139 -16.48 -2.01 -7.02
CA TRP A 139 -16.40 -3.35 -6.43
C TRP A 139 -16.26 -3.30 -4.90
N ALA A 140 -15.48 -2.38 -4.35
CA ALA A 140 -15.37 -2.22 -2.90
C ALA A 140 -16.70 -1.74 -2.28
N LEU A 141 -17.38 -0.79 -2.94
CA LEU A 141 -18.68 -0.28 -2.49
C LEU A 141 -19.77 -1.35 -2.55
N SER A 142 -19.79 -2.21 -3.58
CA SER A 142 -20.82 -3.24 -3.74
C SER A 142 -20.77 -4.33 -2.68
N LEU A 143 -19.64 -4.51 -1.98
CA LEU A 143 -19.52 -5.47 -0.87
C LEU A 143 -20.26 -5.00 0.40
N HIS A 144 -20.65 -3.72 0.45
CA HIS A 144 -21.27 -3.08 1.61
C HIS A 144 -22.48 -2.22 1.23
N ALA A 145 -23.04 -2.43 0.03
CA ALA A 145 -24.32 -1.83 -0.31
C ALA A 145 -25.41 -2.50 0.55
N PRO A 146 -26.33 -1.74 1.17
CA PRO A 146 -27.50 -2.32 1.82
C PRO A 146 -28.32 -3.09 0.76
N GLU A 147 -28.83 -4.27 1.13
CA GLU A 147 -29.59 -5.15 0.23
C GLU A 147 -30.94 -4.56 -0.22
N ASP A 148 -31.39 -3.44 0.35
CA ASP A 148 -32.67 -2.82 -0.02
C ASP A 148 -32.47 -1.65 -0.98
N MET A 149 -32.64 -1.91 -2.28
CA MET A 149 -33.19 -1.02 -3.32
C MET A 149 -33.47 -1.84 -4.59
N SER A 150 -34.28 -2.89 -4.44
CA SER A 150 -34.97 -3.58 -5.53
C SER A 150 -36.44 -3.78 -5.16
#